data_AF-A0A5C2G0E4-F1
#
_entry.id   AF-A0A5C2G0E4-F1
#
_cell.length_a   1.000
_cell.length_b   1.000
_cell.length_c   1.000
_cell.angle_alpha   90.00
_cell.angle_beta   90.00
_cell.angle_gamma   90.00
#
_symmetry.space_group_name_H-M   'P 1'
#
loop_
_entity.id
_entity.type
_entity.pdbx_description
1 polymer ?
#
loop_
_entity_poly.entity_id
_entity_poly.type
_entity_poly.pdbx_seq_one_letter_code
_entity_poly.pdbx_strand_id
1 'polypeptide(L)'
;QSVLTQPPSVSGAPGQRVTISCTANNSHIGATYDVHWYQQFPGTAPKVLIYGNNNRPSGVPDRFSGSKSGTSASLAITGLQAEDEADYYCQSYDSSLSGLWVFGGGTKLTVL
;
A
#
# COMPACT_ATOMS: atom_id res chain seq x y z
N GLN A 1 10.18 -14.04 6.39
CA GLN A 1 9.55 -14.23 5.08
C GLN A 1 8.31 -13.34 5.03
N SER A 2 8.36 -12.21 4.33
CA SER A 2 7.16 -11.37 4.15
C SER A 2 6.25 -12.06 3.15
N VAL A 3 5.00 -12.28 3.54
CA VAL A 3 4.00 -12.98 2.74
C VAL A 3 3.54 -12.12 1.56
N LEU A 4 3.53 -10.80 1.77
CA LEU A 4 3.27 -9.78 0.77
C LEU A 4 4.59 -9.18 0.29
N THR A 5 4.76 -9.12 -1.03
CA THR A 5 5.92 -8.55 -1.69
C THR A 5 5.61 -7.13 -2.13
N GLN A 6 6.46 -6.19 -1.72
CA GLN A 6 6.45 -4.79 -2.14
C GLN A 6 7.81 -4.44 -2.78
N PRO A 7 7.86 -3.49 -3.72
CA PRO A 7 9.15 -2.95 -4.16
C PRO A 7 9.83 -2.24 -2.97
N PRO A 8 11.16 -2.33 -2.83
CA PRO A 8 11.85 -1.70 -1.71
C PRO A 8 11.78 -0.17 -1.76
N SER A 9 11.74 0.40 -2.97
CA SER A 9 11.65 1.83 -3.19
C SER A 9 10.95 2.15 -4.50
N VAL A 10 10.31 3.32 -4.55
CA VAL A 10 9.83 3.96 -5.78
C VAL A 10 10.14 5.46 -5.72
N SER A 11 10.27 6.10 -6.88
CA SER A 11 10.53 7.53 -6.95
C SER A 11 9.73 8.18 -8.08
N GLY A 12 9.44 9.48 -7.94
CA GLY A 12 8.80 10.27 -8.97
C GLY A 12 9.04 11.76 -8.78
N ALA A 13 8.94 12.53 -9.85
CA ALA A 13 9.01 14.00 -9.77
C ALA A 13 7.66 14.59 -9.31
N PRO A 14 7.65 15.80 -8.72
CA PRO A 14 6.44 16.52 -8.38
C PRO A 14 5.46 16.59 -9.56
N GLY A 15 4.18 16.34 -9.29
CA GLY A 15 3.12 16.31 -10.29
C GLY A 15 2.97 14.99 -11.06
N GLN A 16 3.93 14.07 -11.00
CA GLN A 16 3.82 12.77 -11.68
C GLN A 16 2.83 11.82 -10.98
N ARG A 17 2.45 10.76 -11.70
CA ARG A 17 1.75 9.61 -11.12
C ARG A 17 2.76 8.53 -10.76
N VAL A 18 2.72 8.07 -9.52
CA VAL A 18 3.48 6.89 -9.05
C VAL A 18 2.51 5.79 -8.67
N THR A 19 2.94 4.54 -8.84
CA THR A 19 2.17 3.36 -8.43
C THR A 19 3.05 2.45 -7.60
N ILE A 20 2.57 2.09 -6.41
CA ILE A 20 3.21 1.12 -5.51
C ILE A 20 2.44 -0.19 -5.64
N SER A 21 3.15 -1.28 -5.95
CA SER A 21 2.58 -2.61 -6.08
C SER A 21 2.70 -3.40 -4.78
N CYS A 22 1.74 -4.30 -4.57
CA CYS A 22 1.78 -5.29 -3.50
C CYS A 22 1.24 -6.62 -4.04
N THR A 23 2.05 -7.67 -3.98
CA THR A 23 1.70 -8.99 -4.52
C THR A 23 1.76 -10.04 -3.43
N ALA A 24 0.68 -10.82 -3.30
CA ALA A 24 0.66 -11.99 -2.44
C ALA A 24 1.29 -13.20 -3.15
N ASN A 25 2.20 -13.89 -2.46
CA ASN A 25 2.95 -15.02 -3.03
C ASN A 25 2.18 -16.35 -3.01
N ASN A 26 0.99 -16.40 -2.40
CA ASN A 26 0.14 -17.59 -2.42
C ASN A 26 -1.35 -17.22 -2.58
N SER A 27 -2.16 -18.20 -2.96
CA SER A 27 -3.58 -18.04 -3.24
C SER A 27 -4.46 -17.82 -2.01
N HIS A 28 -3.98 -18.15 -0.80
CA HIS A 28 -4.73 -17.93 0.44
C HIS A 28 -4.61 -16.49 0.95
N ILE A 29 -3.49 -15.82 0.65
CA ILE A 29 -3.29 -14.41 0.96
C ILE A 29 -3.74 -13.55 -0.22
N GLY A 30 -4.52 -12.53 0.07
CA GLY A 30 -4.84 -11.50 -0.89
C GLY A 30 -5.90 -11.89 -1.92
N ALA A 31 -6.04 -13.14 -2.40
CA ALA A 31 -7.09 -13.43 -3.40
C ALA A 31 -8.50 -13.22 -2.83
N THR A 32 -8.78 -13.82 -1.67
CA THR A 32 -10.08 -13.76 -0.99
C THR A 32 -10.24 -12.53 -0.10
N TYR A 33 -9.12 -11.95 0.38
CA TYR A 33 -9.15 -10.89 1.39
C TYR A 33 -8.88 -9.52 0.81
N ASP A 34 -9.38 -8.50 1.50
CA ASP A 34 -9.14 -7.12 1.13
C ASP A 34 -7.69 -6.71 1.41
N VAL A 35 -7.27 -5.67 0.71
CA VAL A 35 -5.97 -5.02 0.91
C VAL A 35 -6.19 -3.60 1.43
N HIS A 36 -5.36 -3.25 2.41
CA HIS A 36 -5.31 -1.93 3.02
C HIS A 36 -3.94 -1.31 2.77
N TRP A 37 -3.89 0.01 2.65
CA TRP A 37 -2.69 0.78 2.41
C TRP A 37 -2.46 1.80 3.52
N TYR A 38 -1.22 1.87 3.97
CA TYR A 38 -0.78 2.74 5.05
C TYR A 38 0.38 3.61 4.59
N GLN A 39 0.42 4.83 5.10
CA GLN A 39 1.54 5.76 4.99
C GLN A 39 2.13 5.96 6.38
N GLN A 40 3.45 5.90 6.49
CA GLN A 40 4.17 6.15 7.73
C GLN A 40 5.30 7.14 7.48
N PHE A 41 5.25 8.27 8.19
CA PHE A 41 6.40 9.15 8.28
C PHE A 41 7.37 8.64 9.36
N PRO A 42 8.69 8.89 9.22
CA PRO A 42 9.66 8.52 10.23
C PRO A 42 9.25 8.99 11.63
N GLY A 43 9.23 8.08 12.60
CA GLY A 43 8.87 8.39 13.99
C GLY A 43 7.38 8.59 14.26
N THR A 44 6.50 8.35 13.29
CA THR A 44 5.04 8.51 13.44
C THR A 44 4.30 7.17 13.39
N ALA A 45 3.05 7.17 13.86
CA ALA A 45 2.16 6.04 13.70
C ALA A 45 1.68 5.91 12.24
N PRO A 46 1.50 4.68 11.70
CA PRO A 46 0.93 4.49 10.37
C PRO A 46 -0.47 5.10 10.23
N LYS A 47 -0.68 5.88 9.17
CA LYS A 47 -1.97 6.44 8.77
C LYS A 47 -2.57 5.60 7.64
N VAL A 48 -3.84 5.25 7.75
CA VAL A 48 -4.57 4.55 6.67
C VAL A 48 -4.83 5.50 5.51
N LEU A 49 -4.46 5.09 4.30
CA LEU A 49 -4.77 5.80 3.05
C LEU A 49 -5.93 5.16 2.31
N ILE A 50 -5.93 3.83 2.20
CA ILE A 50 -6.98 3.06 1.52
C ILE A 50 -7.32 1.82 2.37
N TYR A 51 -8.60 1.48 2.45
CA TYR A 51 -9.11 0.27 3.08
C TYR A 51 -10.10 -0.45 2.17
N GLY A 52 -10.31 -1.75 2.37
CA GLY A 52 -11.30 -2.49 1.57
C GLY A 52 -11.00 -2.41 0.07
N ASN A 53 -9.73 -2.50 -0.33
CA ASN A 53 -9.19 -2.41 -1.70
C ASN A 53 -9.19 -1.02 -2.35
N ASN A 54 -10.26 -0.23 -2.20
CA ASN A 54 -10.42 1.03 -2.92
C ASN A 54 -11.14 2.14 -2.13
N ASN A 55 -11.57 1.89 -0.89
CA ASN A 55 -12.23 2.90 -0.08
C ASN A 55 -11.20 3.82 0.56
N ARG A 56 -11.44 5.13 0.49
CA ARG A 56 -10.56 6.14 1.04
C ARG A 56 -11.21 6.78 2.28
N PRO A 57 -10.52 6.84 3.44
CA PRO A 57 -11.03 7.54 4.62
C PRO A 57 -11.26 9.02 4.36
N SER A 58 -12.16 9.65 5.12
CA SER A 58 -12.33 11.11 5.10
C SER A 58 -11.02 11.82 5.47
N GLY A 59 -10.72 12.93 4.79
CA GLY A 59 -9.49 13.69 5.01
C GLY A 59 -8.23 13.13 4.32
N VAL A 60 -8.34 12.02 3.59
CA VAL A 60 -7.27 11.58 2.66
C VAL A 60 -7.52 12.20 1.28
N PRO A 61 -6.52 12.86 0.68
CA PRO A 61 -6.64 13.49 -0.64
C PRO A 61 -7.09 12.54 -1.75
N ASP A 62 -7.85 13.05 -2.71
CA ASP A 62 -8.41 12.28 -3.82
C ASP A 62 -7.37 11.75 -4.81
N ARG A 63 -6.17 12.33 -4.81
CA ARG A 63 -4.98 11.83 -5.51
C ARG A 63 -4.57 10.40 -5.13
N PHE A 64 -4.98 9.90 -3.97
CA PHE A 64 -4.71 8.52 -3.56
C PHE A 64 -5.84 7.60 -4.01
N SER A 65 -5.49 6.51 -4.70
CA SER A 65 -6.43 5.49 -5.14
C SER A 65 -5.85 4.09 -4.98
N GLY A 66 -6.65 3.16 -4.50
CA GLY A 66 -6.26 1.75 -4.40
C GLY A 66 -7.00 0.89 -5.42
N SER A 67 -6.37 -0.20 -5.82
CA SER A 67 -6.99 -1.23 -6.65
C SER A 67 -6.46 -2.61 -6.30
N LYS A 68 -7.23 -3.63 -6.65
CA LYS A 68 -6.88 -5.04 -6.45
C LYS A 68 -7.39 -5.88 -7.61
N SER A 69 -6.58 -6.82 -8.06
CA SER A 69 -6.91 -7.84 -9.05
C SER A 69 -6.24 -9.16 -8.67
N GLY A 70 -7.04 -10.18 -8.38
CA GLY A 70 -6.53 -11.47 -7.90
C GLY A 70 -5.67 -11.31 -6.64
N THR A 71 -4.42 -11.77 -6.70
CA THR A 71 -3.42 -11.68 -5.63
C THR A 71 -2.58 -10.41 -5.66
N SER A 72 -2.85 -9.51 -6.62
CA SER A 72 -2.09 -8.26 -6.80
C SER A 72 -2.93 -7.06 -6.43
N ALA A 73 -2.33 -6.11 -5.73
CA ALA A 73 -2.91 -4.82 -5.40
C ALA A 73 -1.97 -3.69 -5.77
N SER A 74 -2.53 -2.49 -5.93
CA SER A 74 -1.73 -1.29 -6.15
C SER A 74 -2.32 -0.08 -5.45
N LEU A 75 -1.44 0.82 -5.04
CA LEU A 75 -1.74 2.18 -4.61
C LEU A 75 -1.20 3.13 -5.67
N ALA A 76 -2.07 3.92 -6.29
CA ALA A 76 -1.70 4.98 -7.19
C ALA A 76 -1.82 6.34 -6.49
N ILE A 77 -0.79 7.17 -6.68
CA ILE A 77 -0.69 8.54 -6.18
C ILE A 77 -0.55 9.42 -7.42
N THR A 78 -1.56 10.25 -7.71
CA THR A 78 -1.55 11.16 -8.87
C THR A 78 -1.21 12.58 -8.46
N GLY A 79 -0.31 13.26 -9.15
CA GLY A 79 0.06 14.61 -8.76
C GLY A 79 0.90 14.59 -7.48
N LEU A 80 1.97 13.77 -7.50
CA LEU A 80 2.89 13.56 -6.39
C LEU A 80 3.39 14.88 -5.80
N GLN A 81 3.43 14.97 -4.47
CA GLN A 81 3.84 16.17 -3.73
C GLN A 81 4.98 15.83 -2.76
N ALA A 82 5.77 16.83 -2.36
CA ALA A 82 6.88 16.63 -1.41
C ALA A 82 6.41 16.02 -0.07
N GLU A 83 5.18 16.32 0.36
CA GLU A 83 4.57 15.73 1.56
C GLU A 83 4.22 14.24 1.42
N ASP A 84 4.22 13.68 0.21
CA ASP A 84 3.94 12.27 -0.01
C ASP A 84 5.17 11.38 0.27
N GLU A 85 6.37 11.96 0.44
CA GLU A 85 7.59 11.21 0.77
C GLU A 85 7.47 10.53 2.14
N ALA A 86 7.37 9.19 2.13
CA ALA A 86 7.11 8.38 3.31
C ALA A 86 7.41 6.90 3.02
N ASP A 87 7.27 6.07 4.04
CA ASP A 87 7.22 4.61 3.89
C ASP A 87 5.76 4.16 3.73
N TYR A 88 5.51 3.29 2.76
CA TYR A 88 4.19 2.81 2.41
C TYR A 88 4.09 1.31 2.62
N TYR A 89 3.02 0.86 3.27
CA TYR A 89 2.82 -0.55 3.60
C TYR A 89 1.47 -1.02 3.08
N CYS A 90 1.47 -2.18 2.42
CA CYS A 90 0.23 -2.91 2.19
C CYS A 90 0.00 -3.91 3.33
N GLN A 91 -1.26 -4.20 3.58
CA GLN A 91 -1.67 -5.17 4.58
C GLN A 91 -2.85 -5.98 4.04
N SER A 92 -2.84 -7.28 4.33
CA SER A 92 -3.96 -8.18 4.06
C SER A 92 -4.09 -9.20 5.18
N TYR A 93 -4.98 -10.16 5.01
CA TYR A 93 -5.29 -11.19 5.99
C TYR A 93 -4.84 -12.56 5.48
N ASP A 94 -4.39 -13.40 6.40
CA ASP A 94 -4.03 -14.79 6.13
C ASP A 94 -4.84 -15.74 7.01
N SER A 95 -5.79 -16.46 6.40
CA SER A 95 -6.60 -17.46 7.10
C SER A 95 -5.84 -18.73 7.48
N SER A 96 -4.72 -19.04 6.81
CA SER A 96 -3.90 -20.20 7.14
C SER A 96 -3.08 -19.99 8.41
N LEU A 97 -2.77 -18.74 8.75
CA LEU A 97 -2.09 -18.35 9.99
C LEU A 97 -3.07 -18.04 11.12
N SER A 98 -4.21 -18.72 11.17
CA SER A 98 -5.29 -18.46 12.15
C SER A 98 -5.84 -17.03 12.11
N GLY A 99 -5.73 -16.37 10.95
CA GLY A 99 -6.34 -15.06 10.78
C GLY A 99 -5.51 -13.87 11.23
N LEU A 100 -4.20 -13.96 11.04
CA LEU A 100 -3.32 -12.85 11.37
C LEU A 100 -3.26 -11.83 10.23
N TRP A 101 -3.09 -10.58 10.63
CA TRP A 101 -2.77 -9.49 9.73
C TRP A 101 -1.33 -9.66 9.23
N VAL A 102 -1.17 -9.68 7.91
CA VAL A 102 0.15 -9.75 7.27
C VAL A 102 0.43 -8.43 6.57
N PHE A 103 1.63 -7.91 6.78
CA PHE A 103 2.12 -6.68 6.15
C PHE A 103 3.14 -7.02 5.06
N GLY A 104 3.22 -6.15 4.05
CA GLY A 104 4.32 -6.15 3.10
C GLY A 104 5.60 -5.62 3.72
N GLY A 105 6.71 -5.79 2.99
CA GLY A 105 8.03 -5.35 3.42
C GLY A 105 8.23 -3.83 3.50
N GLY A 106 7.22 -3.05 3.09
CA GLY A 106 7.32 -1.60 2.97
C GLY A 106 7.93 -1.15 1.65
N THR A 107 7.57 0.05 1.23
CA THR A 107 8.14 0.74 0.07
C THR A 107 8.49 2.17 0.46
N LYS A 108 9.76 2.55 0.32
CA LYS A 108 10.17 3.94 0.46
C LYS A 108 9.78 4.72 -0.80
N LEU A 109 8.92 5.73 -0.69
CA LEU A 109 8.63 6.65 -1.77
C LEU A 109 9.49 7.91 -1.61
N THR A 110 10.24 8.26 -2.66
CA THR A 110 11.04 9.49 -2.71
C THR A 110 10.52 10.44 -3.78
N VAL A 111 10.44 11.72 -3.45
CA VAL A 111 10.03 12.78 -4.39
C VAL A 111 11.29 13.48 -4.90
N LEU A 112 11.46 13.50 -6.23
CA LEU A 112 12.69 13.97 -6.91
C LEU A 112 12.74 15.49 -7.13
#